data_AF-A0A8X7NGQ1-F1
#
_entry.id   AF-A0A8X7NGQ1-F1
#
_cell.length_a   1.000
_cell.length_b   1.000
_cell.length_c   1.000
_cell.angle_alpha   90.00
_cell.angle_beta   90.00
_cell.angle_gamma   90.00
#
_symmetry.space_group_name_H-M   'P 1'
#
loop_
_entity.id
_entity.type
_entity.pdbx_description
1 polymer ?
#
loop_
_entity_poly.entity_id
_entity_poly.type
_entity_poly.pdbx_seq_one_letter_code
_entity_poly.pdbx_strand_id
1 'polypeptide(L)'
;MSKHTLNAYDHSFVLHQIAEPFKAGIPLSTLPYIAFGLLAITFGLTFIFTTLPKQRYTATEFLTAVAASLSAGFGTVALFNSVGVQC
;
A
#
# COMPACT_ATOMS: atom_id res chain seq x y z
N MET A 1 -27.96 -23.85 -21.93
CA MET A 1 -27.84 -22.71 -21.00
C MET A 1 -29.09 -22.69 -20.12
N SER A 2 -28.96 -22.92 -18.81
CA SER A 2 -30.11 -23.12 -17.90
C SER A 2 -30.80 -21.79 -17.58
N LYS A 3 -32.13 -21.71 -17.64
CA LYS A 3 -32.91 -20.47 -17.38
C LYS A 3 -32.61 -19.84 -16.01
N HIS A 4 -32.17 -20.66 -15.05
CA HIS A 4 -31.79 -20.23 -13.71
C HIS A 4 -30.56 -19.31 -13.70
N THR A 5 -29.58 -19.53 -14.59
CA THR A 5 -28.39 -18.67 -14.64
C THR A 5 -28.72 -17.32 -15.27
N LEU A 6 -29.62 -17.27 -16.26
CA LEU A 6 -30.05 -16.04 -16.93
C LEU A 6 -30.72 -15.05 -15.96
N ASN A 7 -31.53 -15.55 -15.02
CA ASN A 7 -32.14 -14.73 -13.97
C ASN A 7 -31.10 -14.16 -12.98
N ALA A 8 -30.10 -14.96 -12.60
CA ALA A 8 -29.03 -14.52 -11.69
C ALA A 8 -28.09 -13.47 -12.34
N TYR A 9 -27.83 -13.58 -13.65
CA TYR A 9 -27.08 -12.56 -14.40
C TYR A 9 -27.85 -11.24 -14.50
N ASP A 10 -29.16 -11.30 -14.74
CA ASP A 10 -30.01 -10.11 -14.83
C ASP A 10 -30.01 -9.30 -13.52
N HIS A 11 -30.12 -9.99 -12.38
CA HIS A 11 -30.07 -9.37 -11.05
C HIS A 11 -28.73 -8.71 -10.74
N SER A 12 -27.61 -9.35 -11.09
CA SER A 12 -26.26 -8.79 -10.87
C SER A 12 -25.96 -7.61 -11.81
N PHE A 13 -26.51 -7.62 -13.03
CA PHE A 13 -26.40 -6.52 -13.97
C PHE A 13 -27.14 -5.26 -13.48
N VAL A 14 -28.38 -5.40 -13.01
CA VAL A 14 -29.17 -4.28 -12.46
C VAL A 14 -28.46 -3.66 -11.25
N LEU A 15 -27.92 -4.49 -10.34
CA LEU A 15 -27.13 -4.03 -9.20
C LEU A 15 -25.84 -3.29 -9.61
N HIS A 16 -25.18 -3.73 -10.68
CA HIS A 16 -23.97 -3.09 -11.18
C HIS A 16 -24.26 -1.72 -11.82
N GLN A 17 -25.39 -1.57 -12.50
CA GLN A 17 -25.77 -0.30 -13.14
C GLN A 17 -26.14 0.81 -12.15
N ILE A 18 -26.65 0.46 -10.97
CA ILE A 18 -27.03 1.42 -9.92
C ILE A 18 -25.90 1.70 -8.93
N ALA A 19 -24.82 0.92 -8.97
CA ALA A 19 -23.68 1.10 -8.08
C ALA A 19 -22.87 2.35 -8.46
N GLU A 20 -22.37 3.06 -7.46
CA GLU A 20 -21.51 4.21 -7.70
C GLU A 20 -20.15 3.75 -8.29
N PRO A 21 -19.60 4.46 -9.31
CA PRO A 21 -18.31 4.12 -9.87
C PRO A 21 -17.23 4.13 -8.80
N PHE A 22 -16.33 3.15 -8.85
CA PHE A 22 -15.20 3.10 -7.94
C PHE A 22 -14.39 4.39 -8.02
N LYS A 23 -14.35 5.14 -6.90
CA LYS A 23 -13.43 6.25 -6.72
C LYS A 23 -12.24 5.76 -5.90
N ALA A 24 -11.06 5.85 -6.50
CA ALA A 24 -9.83 5.60 -5.78
C ALA A 24 -9.72 6.59 -4.60
N GLY A 25 -9.56 6.06 -3.39
CA GLY A 25 -9.38 6.89 -2.19
C GLY A 25 -8.10 7.72 -2.22
N ILE A 26 -7.14 7.37 -3.07
CA ILE A 26 -5.86 8.07 -3.23
C ILE A 26 -5.63 8.37 -4.72
N PRO A 27 -5.51 9.65 -5.12
CA PRO A 27 -5.17 10.03 -6.49
C PRO A 27 -3.78 9.54 -6.89
N LEU A 28 -3.64 9.05 -8.13
CA LEU A 28 -2.36 8.56 -8.67
C LEU A 28 -1.26 9.64 -8.68
N SER A 29 -1.63 10.91 -8.80
CA SER A 29 -0.69 12.03 -8.82
C SER A 29 0.01 12.30 -7.48
N THR A 30 -0.59 11.89 -6.35
CA THR A 30 0.00 12.09 -5.01
C THR A 30 0.82 10.89 -4.54
N LEU A 31 0.60 9.71 -5.12
CA LEU A 31 1.34 8.48 -4.84
C LEU A 31 2.88 8.60 -4.90
N PRO A 32 3.50 9.23 -5.92
CA PRO A 32 4.95 9.28 -6.00
C PRO A 32 5.58 10.11 -4.87
N TYR A 33 4.89 11.16 -4.40
CA TYR A 33 5.34 11.96 -3.26
C TYR A 33 5.28 11.18 -1.95
N ILE A 34 4.23 10.37 -1.78
CA ILE A 34 4.08 9.47 -0.62
C ILE A 34 5.17 8.39 -0.63
N ALA A 35 5.42 7.78 -1.79
CA ALA A 35 6.48 6.80 -1.97
C ALA A 35 7.86 7.38 -1.63
N PHE A 36 8.17 8.57 -2.16
CA PHE A 36 9.44 9.25 -1.88
C PHE A 36 9.61 9.55 -0.38
N GLY A 37 8.57 10.07 0.27
CA GLY A 37 8.58 10.35 1.71
C GLY A 37 8.80 9.10 2.54
N LEU A 38 8.06 8.02 2.28
CA LEU A 38 8.20 6.76 3.02
C LEU A 38 9.56 6.12 2.80
N LEU A 39 10.06 6.08 1.56
CA LEU A 39 11.37 5.50 1.25
C LEU A 39 12.50 6.29 1.89
N ALA A 40 12.44 7.63 1.88
CA ALA A 40 13.44 8.47 2.55
C ALA A 40 13.49 8.19 4.06
N ILE A 41 12.32 8.03 4.70
CA ILE A 41 12.22 7.67 6.12
C ILE A 41 12.79 6.26 6.36
N THR A 42 12.46 5.29 5.50
CA THR A 42 13.02 3.93 5.58
C THR A 42 14.54 3.96 5.51
N PHE A 43 15.12 4.64 4.51
CA PHE A 43 16.57 4.77 4.38
C PHE A 43 17.20 5.42 5.62
N GLY A 44 16.59 6.50 6.15
CA GLY A 44 17.05 7.16 7.37
C GLY A 44 17.02 6.24 8.59
N LEU A 45 15.90 5.54 8.83
CA LEU A 45 15.74 4.63 9.97
C LEU A 45 16.67 3.42 9.86
N THR A 46 16.77 2.81 8.68
CA THR A 46 17.66 1.67 8.44
C THR A 46 19.12 2.08 8.58
N PHE A 47 19.49 3.27 8.10
CA PHE A 47 20.83 3.82 8.28
C PHE A 47 21.15 4.01 9.76
N ILE A 48 20.25 4.65 10.53
CA ILE A 48 20.42 4.83 11.98
C ILE A 48 20.56 3.48 12.69
N PHE A 49 19.70 2.51 12.36
CA PHE A 49 19.71 1.18 12.97
C PHE A 49 21.00 0.39 12.66
N THR A 50 21.55 0.53 11.45
CA THR A 50 22.73 -0.24 11.03
C THR A 50 24.06 0.44 11.33
N THR A 51 24.10 1.78 11.47
CA THR A 51 25.35 2.53 11.62
C THR A 51 25.64 3.05 13.03
N LEU A 52 24.64 3.25 13.90
CA LEU A 52 24.93 3.66 15.27
C LEU A 52 25.38 2.45 16.12
N PRO A 53 26.44 2.61 16.95
CA PRO A 53 26.91 1.55 17.83
C PRO A 53 25.82 1.18 18.84
N LYS A 54 25.46 -0.11 18.85
CA LYS A 54 24.35 -0.64 19.65
C LYS A 54 24.66 -0.54 21.13
N GLN A 55 23.97 0.36 21.83
CA GLN A 55 24.10 0.51 23.27
C GLN A 55 23.08 -0.38 23.99
N ARG A 56 23.34 -1.70 23.99
CA ARG A 56 22.53 -2.79 24.58
C ARG A 56 21.12 -2.92 23.98
N TYR A 57 20.64 -4.16 23.87
CA TYR A 57 19.29 -4.56 23.44
C TYR A 57 18.20 -3.70 24.10
N THR A 58 17.88 -2.58 23.47
CA THR A 58 16.95 -1.58 23.99
C THR A 58 15.67 -1.70 23.19
N ALA A 59 14.52 -1.62 23.84
CA ALA A 59 13.21 -1.71 23.19
C ALA A 59 13.05 -0.75 21.98
N THR A 60 13.81 0.34 21.94
CA THR A 60 13.88 1.29 20.83
C THR A 60 14.46 0.68 19.54
N GLU A 61 15.35 -0.30 19.60
CA GLU A 61 15.86 -1.03 18.41
C GLU A 61 14.75 -1.85 17.75
N PHE A 62 13.91 -2.50 18.56
CA PHE A 62 12.77 -3.25 18.05
C PHE A 62 11.73 -2.31 17.43
N LEU A 63 11.40 -1.20 18.11
CA LEU A 63 10.45 -0.21 17.60
C LEU A 63 10.93 0.44 16.30
N THR A 64 12.22 0.76 16.20
CA THR A 64 12.79 1.32 14.96
C THR A 64 12.82 0.30 13.83
N ALA A 65 13.12 -0.97 14.11
CA ALA A 65 13.06 -2.04 13.10
C ALA A 65 11.62 -2.28 12.60
N VAL A 66 10.63 -2.26 13.48
CA VAL A 66 9.21 -2.40 13.10
C VAL A 66 8.76 -1.18 12.29
N ALA A 67 9.08 0.03 12.72
CA ALA A 67 8.77 1.25 11.97
C ALA A 67 9.45 1.28 10.59
N ALA A 68 10.71 0.82 10.50
CA ALA A 68 11.42 0.68 9.24
C ALA A 68 10.75 -0.36 8.32
N SER A 69 10.33 -1.52 8.86
CA SER A 69 9.67 -2.57 8.11
C SER A 69 8.31 -2.12 7.53
N LEU A 70 7.49 -1.47 8.36
CA LEU A 70 6.20 -0.93 7.92
C LEU A 70 6.39 0.16 6.85
N SER A 71 7.29 1.12 7.08
CA SER A 71 7.56 2.18 6.09
C SER A 71 8.13 1.61 4.78
N ALA A 72 9.00 0.60 4.85
CA ALA A 72 9.54 -0.07 3.67
C ALA A 72 8.42 -0.77 2.87
N GLY A 73 7.53 -1.48 3.55
CA GLY A 73 6.40 -2.16 2.93
C GLY A 73 5.45 -1.19 2.23
N PHE A 74 4.95 -0.19 2.97
CA PHE A 74 4.05 0.83 2.41
C PHE A 74 4.72 1.66 1.30
N GLY A 75 5.99 2.01 1.46
CA GLY A 75 6.74 2.79 0.47
C GLY A 75 6.96 2.02 -0.84
N THR A 76 7.25 0.72 -0.73
CA THR A 76 7.44 -0.15 -1.90
C THR A 76 6.13 -0.35 -2.67
N VAL A 77 5.02 -0.60 -1.99
CA VAL A 77 3.68 -0.72 -2.63
C VAL A 77 3.29 0.59 -3.31
N ALA A 78 3.49 1.73 -2.64
CA ALA A 78 3.22 3.05 -3.23
C ALA A 78 4.10 3.33 -4.46
N LEU A 79 5.37 2.94 -4.45
CA LEU A 79 6.29 3.09 -5.58
C LEU A 79 5.84 2.24 -6.78
N PHE A 80 5.54 0.96 -6.56
CA PHE A 80 5.06 0.06 -7.61
C PHE A 80 3.74 0.52 -8.22
N ASN A 81 2.82 1.03 -7.40
CA ASN A 81 1.58 1.59 -7.90
C ASN A 81 1.82 2.88 -8.70
N SER A 82 2.79 3.72 -8.30
CA SER A 82 3.15 4.96 -9.03
C SER A 82 3.75 4.70 -10.42
N VAL A 83 4.53 3.63 -10.60
CA VAL A 83 5.12 3.28 -11.90
C VAL A 83 4.14 2.48 -12.80
N GLY A 84 2.90 2.28 -12.34
CA GLY A 84 1.85 1.66 -13.14
C GLY A 84 1.86 0.13 -13.14
N VAL A 85 2.47 -0.54 -12.14
CA VAL A 85 2.34 -2.01 -11.95
C VAL A 85 0.98 -2.36 -11.33
N GLN A 86 -0.07 -1.73 -11.83
CA GLN A 86 -1.45 -1.91 -11.40
C GLN A 86 -2.10 -2.87 -12.40
N CYS A 87 -2.14 -4.17 -12.06
CA CYS A 87 -2.86 -5.21 -12.82
C CYS A 87 -4.37 -5.14 -12.54
#